data_AF-A0A1X7DP09-F1
#
_entry.id   AF-A0A1X7DP09-F1
#
_cell.length_a   1.000
_cell.length_b   1.000
_cell.length_c   1.000
_cell.angle_alpha   90.00
_cell.angle_beta   90.00
_cell.angle_gamma   90.00
#
_symmetry.space_group_name_H-M   'P 1'
#
loop_
_entity.id
_entity.type
_entity.pdbx_description
1 polymer ?
#
loop_
_entity_poly.entity_id
_entity_poly.type
_entity_poly.pdbx_seq_one_letter_code
_entity_poly.pdbx_strand_id
1 'polypeptide(L)'
;MIDPDRTVAALDAFAERVAAVAQRGGSVLIGTGHPDRLLGFYGRLADALSAAGCTVLTLAQGRSVDITTRFGLRTHHLDYVRGVAVVREGDGERAGCATPVHSHSPLPVRVALGAAAVEGRPLPDLVIGDHGWVCGAGQLGFEAIGLADTDDPAVFVGQAEGAVAVAVPLDDGVCPDHYLPLARYVLNRACLSQ
;
A
#
# COMPACT_ATOMS: atom_id res chain seq x y z
N MET A 1 6.68 19.14 -12.20
CA MET A 1 7.13 18.04 -13.07
C MET A 1 7.92 17.07 -12.23
N ILE A 2 7.60 15.79 -12.34
CA ILE A 2 8.31 14.71 -11.65
C ILE A 2 9.55 14.37 -12.47
N ASP A 3 10.69 14.26 -11.80
CA ASP A 3 11.97 13.93 -12.42
C ASP A 3 12.02 12.40 -12.68
N PRO A 4 12.06 11.95 -13.96
CA PRO A 4 12.01 10.53 -14.29
C PRO A 4 13.23 9.75 -13.79
N ASP A 5 14.40 10.37 -13.70
CA ASP A 5 15.61 9.69 -13.21
C ASP A 5 15.45 9.38 -11.71
N ARG A 6 14.81 10.28 -10.96
CA ARG A 6 14.46 10.03 -9.56
C ARG A 6 13.40 8.94 -9.42
N THR A 7 12.42 8.89 -10.31
CA THR A 7 11.43 7.81 -10.33
C THR A 7 12.11 6.45 -10.55
N VAL A 8 12.98 6.33 -11.55
CA VAL A 8 13.67 5.07 -11.86
C VAL A 8 14.60 4.65 -10.72
N ALA A 9 15.38 5.58 -10.16
CA ALA A 9 16.25 5.29 -9.01
C ALA A 9 15.45 4.82 -7.78
N ALA A 10 14.30 5.43 -7.51
CA ALA A 10 13.43 5.02 -6.41
C ALA A 10 12.75 3.67 -6.68
N LEU A 11 12.38 3.37 -7.94
CA LEU A 11 11.87 2.05 -8.33
C LEU A 11 12.92 0.94 -8.16
N ASP A 12 14.20 1.25 -8.41
CA ASP A 12 15.29 0.32 -8.12
C ASP A 12 15.39 0.03 -6.61
N ALA A 13 15.42 1.07 -5.77
CA ALA A 13 15.42 0.91 -4.32
C ALA A 13 14.16 0.17 -3.81
N PHE A 14 13.00 0.43 -4.40
CA PHE A 14 11.75 -0.26 -4.10
C PHE A 14 11.88 -1.76 -4.43
N ALA A 15 12.43 -2.11 -5.60
CA ALA A 15 12.64 -3.48 -6.01
C ALA A 15 13.63 -4.23 -5.10
N GLU A 16 14.66 -3.55 -4.60
CA GLU A 16 15.60 -4.13 -3.62
C GLU A 16 14.88 -4.55 -2.32
N ARG A 17 13.96 -3.71 -1.81
CA ARG A 17 13.18 -4.04 -0.61
C ARG A 17 12.20 -5.19 -0.86
N VAL A 18 11.56 -5.22 -2.03
CA VAL A 18 10.70 -6.32 -2.47
C VAL A 18 11.49 -7.64 -2.59
N ALA A 19 12.67 -7.60 -3.19
CA ALA A 19 13.55 -8.76 -3.30
C ALA A 19 14.00 -9.27 -1.92
N ALA A 20 14.37 -8.35 -1.03
CA ALA A 20 14.82 -8.69 0.32
C ALA A 20 13.74 -9.39 1.14
N VAL A 21 12.47 -8.98 1.03
CA VAL A 21 11.37 -9.67 1.73
C VAL A 21 11.04 -11.02 1.10
N ALA A 22 11.13 -11.13 -0.23
CA ALA A 22 10.95 -12.38 -0.95
C ALA A 22 12.00 -13.43 -0.58
N GLN A 23 13.28 -13.04 -0.53
CA GLN A 23 14.39 -13.95 -0.22
C GLN A 23 14.27 -14.62 1.15
N ARG A 24 13.64 -13.94 2.11
CA ARG A 24 13.41 -14.47 3.47
C ARG A 24 12.03 -15.13 3.64
N GLY A 25 11.18 -15.14 2.61
CA GLY A 25 9.80 -15.62 2.71
C GLY A 25 8.96 -14.80 3.71
N GLY A 26 9.24 -13.49 3.82
CA GLY A 26 8.63 -12.63 4.83
C GLY A 26 7.14 -12.38 4.62
N SER A 27 6.53 -11.76 5.61
CA SER A 27 5.12 -11.33 5.58
C SER A 27 5.00 -9.88 5.10
N VAL A 28 4.00 -9.59 4.27
CA VAL A 28 3.77 -8.27 3.70
C VAL A 28 2.33 -7.83 3.92
N LEU A 29 2.14 -6.56 4.23
CA LEU A 29 0.83 -5.89 4.16
C LEU A 29 0.86 -4.94 2.98
N ILE A 30 -0.06 -5.11 2.04
CA ILE A 30 -0.13 -4.26 0.85
C ILE A 30 -1.45 -3.50 0.91
N GLY A 31 -1.42 -2.19 0.73
CA GLY A 31 -2.63 -1.36 0.79
C GLY A 31 -2.56 -0.15 -0.14
N THR A 32 -3.71 0.26 -0.66
CA THR A 32 -3.82 1.44 -1.52
C THR A 32 -4.94 2.36 -1.07
N GLY A 33 -4.64 3.65 -1.06
CA GLY A 33 -5.59 4.73 -0.93
C GLY A 33 -6.11 5.23 -2.28
N HIS A 34 -5.56 4.77 -3.42
CA HIS A 34 -6.00 5.13 -4.77
C HIS A 34 -6.44 3.90 -5.57
N PRO A 35 -7.48 3.17 -5.12
CA PRO A 35 -7.82 1.85 -5.66
C PRO A 35 -8.22 1.87 -7.14
N ASP A 36 -8.82 2.96 -7.63
CA ASP A 36 -9.20 3.10 -9.04
C ASP A 36 -7.99 3.17 -9.99
N ARG A 37 -6.81 3.53 -9.48
CA ARG A 37 -5.58 3.75 -10.25
C ARG A 37 -4.54 2.67 -10.01
N LEU A 38 -4.21 2.43 -8.75
CA LEU A 38 -3.03 1.67 -8.36
C LEU A 38 -3.30 0.22 -7.96
N LEU A 39 -4.56 -0.19 -7.80
CA LEU A 39 -4.91 -1.55 -7.38
C LEU A 39 -4.31 -2.63 -8.31
N GLY A 40 -4.27 -2.36 -9.62
CA GLY A 40 -3.66 -3.25 -10.61
C GLY A 40 -2.15 -3.42 -10.44
N PHE A 41 -1.44 -2.37 -10.01
CA PHE A 41 0.00 -2.39 -9.72
C PHE A 41 0.26 -3.22 -8.46
N TYR A 42 -0.39 -2.89 -7.35
CA TYR A 42 -0.19 -3.58 -6.08
C TYR A 42 -0.66 -5.04 -6.11
N GLY A 43 -1.75 -5.35 -6.82
CA GLY A 43 -2.23 -6.72 -6.96
C GLY A 43 -1.23 -7.62 -7.67
N ARG A 44 -0.44 -7.08 -8.63
CA ARG A 44 0.63 -7.85 -9.28
C ARG A 44 1.81 -8.10 -8.34
N LEU A 45 2.16 -7.13 -7.49
CA LEU A 45 3.17 -7.34 -6.46
C LEU A 45 2.71 -8.40 -5.45
N ALA A 46 1.45 -8.34 -5.02
CA ALA A 46 0.85 -9.33 -4.11
C ALA A 46 0.93 -10.75 -4.68
N ASP A 47 0.50 -10.93 -5.94
CA ASP A 47 0.53 -12.23 -6.61
C ASP A 47 1.97 -12.78 -6.72
N ALA A 48 2.93 -11.93 -7.13
CA ALA A 48 4.32 -12.34 -7.30
C ALA A 48 5.01 -12.66 -5.97
N LEU A 49 4.79 -11.86 -4.92
CA LEU A 49 5.31 -12.12 -3.58
C LEU A 49 4.73 -13.41 -3.01
N SER A 50 3.42 -13.61 -3.14
CA SER A 50 2.76 -14.86 -2.76
C SER A 50 3.35 -16.08 -3.48
N ALA A 51 3.54 -15.97 -4.81
CA ALA A 51 4.17 -17.03 -5.62
C ALA A 51 5.63 -17.30 -5.23
N ALA A 52 6.34 -16.31 -4.71
CA ALA A 52 7.70 -16.43 -4.19
C ALA A 52 7.77 -16.97 -2.74
N GLY A 53 6.62 -17.26 -2.11
CA GLY A 53 6.55 -17.83 -0.76
C GLY A 53 6.38 -16.81 0.37
N CYS A 54 6.17 -15.53 0.07
CA CYS A 54 5.79 -14.55 1.08
C CYS A 54 4.35 -14.72 1.57
N THR A 55 4.09 -14.34 2.82
CA THR A 55 2.73 -14.28 3.35
C THR A 55 2.11 -12.91 3.10
N VAL A 56 1.13 -12.82 2.19
CA VAL A 56 0.35 -11.58 1.99
C VAL A 56 -0.77 -11.50 3.02
N LEU A 57 -0.68 -10.54 3.94
CA LEU A 57 -1.56 -10.43 5.10
C LEU A 57 -2.88 -9.73 4.77
N THR A 58 -3.98 -10.29 5.25
CA THR A 58 -5.32 -9.67 5.26
C THR A 58 -5.76 -9.38 6.70
N LEU A 59 -5.24 -8.28 7.25
CA LEU A 59 -5.44 -7.89 8.64
C LEU A 59 -6.76 -7.12 8.80
N ALA A 60 -7.50 -7.36 9.88
CA ALA A 60 -8.69 -6.58 10.24
C ALA A 60 -9.76 -6.47 9.14
N GLN A 61 -9.88 -7.46 8.24
CA GLN A 61 -10.89 -7.44 7.19
C GLN A 61 -12.31 -7.28 7.78
N GLY A 62 -13.10 -6.39 7.20
CA GLY A 62 -14.44 -6.03 7.66
C GLY A 62 -14.49 -5.10 8.87
N ARG A 63 -13.36 -4.76 9.50
CA ARG A 63 -13.34 -3.80 10.61
C ARG A 63 -13.73 -2.41 10.12
N SER A 64 -14.53 -1.72 10.92
CA SER A 64 -14.90 -0.33 10.69
C SER A 64 -13.74 0.62 10.94
N VAL A 65 -13.66 1.68 10.14
CA VAL A 65 -12.69 2.76 10.24
C VAL A 65 -13.46 4.07 10.13
N ASP A 66 -13.53 4.82 11.21
CA ASP A 66 -14.16 6.13 11.21
C ASP A 66 -13.16 7.19 10.74
N ILE A 67 -13.46 7.83 9.61
CA ILE A 67 -12.59 8.82 8.98
C ILE A 67 -13.30 10.17 9.03
N THR A 68 -12.66 11.18 9.63
CA THR A 68 -13.17 12.55 9.59
C THR A 68 -12.90 13.16 8.22
N THR A 69 -13.97 13.58 7.54
CA THR A 69 -13.92 14.25 6.25
C THR A 69 -14.38 15.71 6.41
N ARG A 70 -14.25 16.52 5.35
CA ARG A 70 -14.86 17.86 5.31
C ARG A 70 -16.39 17.85 5.45
N PHE A 71 -17.02 16.69 5.29
CA PHE A 71 -18.46 16.48 5.40
C PHE A 71 -18.87 15.79 6.71
N GLY A 72 -17.97 15.74 7.69
CA GLY A 72 -18.18 15.06 8.97
C GLY A 72 -17.58 13.66 9.03
N LEU A 73 -17.88 12.95 10.11
CA LEU A 73 -17.41 11.59 10.35
C LEU A 73 -18.09 10.63 9.38
N ARG A 74 -17.31 9.79 8.71
CA ARG A 74 -17.79 8.75 7.79
C ARG A 74 -17.21 7.41 8.21
N THR A 75 -18.08 6.43 8.42
CA THR A 75 -17.66 5.06 8.71
C THR A 75 -17.36 4.33 7.41
N HIS A 76 -16.14 3.83 7.32
CA HIS A 76 -15.65 2.99 6.24
C HIS A 76 -15.38 1.58 6.76
N HIS A 77 -15.13 0.63 5.88
CA HIS A 77 -14.71 -0.71 6.23
C HIS A 77 -13.44 -1.09 5.49
N LEU A 78 -12.54 -1.80 6.17
CA LEU A 78 -11.38 -2.44 5.57
C LEU A 78 -11.82 -3.64 4.72
N ASP A 79 -11.39 -3.70 3.48
CA ASP A 79 -11.57 -4.85 2.60
C ASP A 79 -10.29 -5.15 1.83
N TYR A 80 -10.24 -6.30 1.16
CA TYR A 80 -9.08 -6.75 0.39
C TYR A 80 -9.48 -7.21 -1.01
N VAL A 81 -8.82 -6.63 -2.01
CA VAL A 81 -8.96 -7.04 -3.41
C VAL A 81 -7.61 -7.54 -3.90
N ARG A 82 -7.53 -8.83 -4.27
CA ARG A 82 -6.27 -9.48 -4.71
C ARG A 82 -5.11 -9.27 -3.73
N GLY A 83 -5.38 -9.42 -2.43
CA GLY A 83 -4.38 -9.24 -1.37
C GLY A 83 -4.01 -7.78 -1.06
N VAL A 84 -4.65 -6.80 -1.71
CA VAL A 84 -4.42 -5.38 -1.47
C VAL A 84 -5.55 -4.81 -0.61
N ALA A 85 -5.18 -4.23 0.52
CA ALA A 85 -6.10 -3.54 1.41
C ALA A 85 -6.65 -2.27 0.77
N VAL A 86 -7.96 -2.11 0.87
CA VAL A 86 -8.70 -0.94 0.40
C VAL A 86 -9.75 -0.55 1.45
N VAL A 87 -10.26 0.67 1.35
CA VAL A 87 -11.41 1.12 2.14
C VAL A 87 -12.66 1.20 1.28
N ARG A 88 -13.81 0.84 1.86
CA ARG A 88 -15.13 0.99 1.23
C ARG A 88 -16.03 1.82 2.14
N GLU A 89 -16.88 2.67 1.57
CA GLU A 89 -17.91 3.38 2.34
C GLU A 89 -18.98 2.40 2.87
N GLY A 90 -19.47 2.66 4.08
CA GLY A 90 -20.41 1.78 4.79
C GLY A 90 -21.90 2.03 4.57
N ASP A 91 -22.27 3.00 3.73
CA ASP A 91 -23.67 3.44 3.63
C ASP A 91 -24.47 2.59 2.62
N GLY A 92 -25.29 1.66 3.13
CA GLY A 92 -26.47 1.13 2.43
C GLY A 92 -26.26 -0.04 1.46
N GLU A 93 -25.03 -0.38 1.09
CA GLU A 93 -24.74 -1.55 0.26
C GLU A 93 -24.39 -2.78 1.10
N ARG A 94 -24.68 -3.98 0.57
CA ARG A 94 -24.27 -5.23 1.23
C ARG A 94 -22.75 -5.22 1.39
N ALA A 95 -22.26 -5.64 2.57
CA ALA A 95 -20.84 -5.79 2.83
C ALA A 95 -20.15 -6.57 1.68
N GLY A 96 -19.18 -5.94 1.03
CA GLY A 96 -18.48 -6.48 -0.14
C GLY A 96 -18.97 -6.01 -1.53
N CYS A 97 -20.03 -5.21 -1.62
CA CYS A 97 -20.53 -4.65 -2.88
C CYS A 97 -20.08 -3.20 -3.16
N ALA A 98 -19.87 -2.39 -2.12
CA ALA A 98 -19.51 -0.98 -2.24
C ALA A 98 -18.16 -0.78 -2.92
N THR A 99 -18.06 0.05 -3.97
CA THR A 99 -16.81 0.34 -4.67
C THR A 99 -15.72 0.83 -3.69
N PRO A 100 -14.45 0.39 -3.82
CA PRO A 100 -13.37 0.95 -3.02
C PRO A 100 -13.26 2.46 -3.24
N VAL A 101 -12.99 3.22 -2.18
CA VAL A 101 -12.93 4.67 -2.24
C VAL A 101 -11.52 5.21 -2.08
N HIS A 102 -11.27 6.36 -2.72
CA HIS A 102 -10.04 7.10 -2.57
C HIS A 102 -9.87 7.63 -1.14
N SER A 103 -8.68 7.47 -0.54
CA SER A 103 -8.41 7.91 0.83
C SER A 103 -6.93 8.13 1.10
N HIS A 104 -6.59 9.32 1.62
CA HIS A 104 -5.25 9.62 2.14
C HIS A 104 -5.14 9.35 3.66
N SER A 105 -6.20 8.84 4.29
CA SER A 105 -6.23 8.64 5.74
C SER A 105 -5.23 7.55 6.17
N PRO A 106 -4.45 7.76 7.24
CA PRO A 106 -3.60 6.72 7.83
C PRO A 106 -4.36 5.81 8.79
N LEU A 107 -5.64 6.09 9.07
CA LEU A 107 -6.44 5.30 10.01
C LEU A 107 -6.65 3.84 9.57
N PRO A 108 -6.87 3.51 8.28
CA PRO A 108 -7.04 2.13 7.82
C PRO A 108 -5.84 1.23 8.19
N VAL A 109 -4.62 1.67 7.91
CA VAL A 109 -3.41 0.90 8.26
C VAL A 109 -3.21 0.79 9.77
N ARG A 110 -3.54 1.84 10.53
CA ARG A 110 -3.49 1.82 12.00
C ARG A 110 -4.48 0.82 12.59
N VAL A 111 -5.70 0.75 12.04
CA VAL A 111 -6.70 -0.24 12.45
C VAL A 111 -6.22 -1.66 12.11
N ALA A 112 -5.69 -1.86 10.90
CA ALA A 112 -5.17 -3.15 10.46
C ALA A 112 -4.05 -3.67 11.36
N LEU A 113 -3.01 -2.86 11.56
CA LEU A 113 -1.84 -3.22 12.38
C LEU A 113 -2.18 -3.29 13.87
N GLY A 114 -3.00 -2.38 14.37
CA GLY A 114 -3.44 -2.36 15.76
C GLY A 114 -4.26 -3.60 16.13
N ALA A 115 -5.20 -4.00 15.26
CA ALA A 115 -5.98 -5.22 15.47
C ALA A 115 -5.08 -6.47 15.46
N ALA A 116 -4.13 -6.55 14.52
CA ALA A 116 -3.19 -7.67 14.47
C ALA A 116 -2.35 -7.77 15.75
N ALA A 117 -1.86 -6.65 16.27
CA ALA A 117 -1.12 -6.59 17.52
C ALA A 117 -1.96 -7.04 18.73
N VAL A 118 -3.21 -6.57 18.82
CA VAL A 118 -4.14 -6.95 19.90
C VAL A 118 -4.53 -8.43 19.84
N GLU A 119 -4.73 -8.95 18.64
CA GLU A 119 -5.15 -10.34 18.39
C GLU A 119 -3.97 -11.32 18.40
N GLY A 120 -2.74 -10.86 18.59
CA GLY A 120 -1.53 -11.70 18.56
C GLY A 120 -1.26 -12.33 17.19
N ARG A 121 -1.73 -11.69 16.11
CA ARG A 121 -1.52 -12.14 14.73
C ARG A 121 -0.12 -11.74 14.24
N PRO A 122 0.43 -12.45 13.23
CA PRO A 122 1.68 -12.03 12.58
C PRO A 122 1.59 -10.59 12.08
N LEU A 123 2.63 -9.82 12.36
CA LEU A 123 2.81 -8.45 11.88
C LEU A 123 3.68 -8.45 10.62
N PRO A 124 3.47 -7.50 9.68
CA PRO A 124 4.22 -7.47 8.43
C PRO A 124 5.70 -7.14 8.68
N ASP A 125 6.58 -7.81 7.93
CA ASP A 125 7.99 -7.46 7.80
C ASP A 125 8.18 -6.25 6.87
N LEU A 126 7.22 -5.99 5.98
CA LEU A 126 7.22 -4.87 5.05
C LEU A 126 5.78 -4.42 4.76
N VAL A 127 5.53 -3.12 4.83
CA VAL A 127 4.29 -2.50 4.33
C VAL A 127 4.55 -1.85 2.98
N ILE A 128 3.73 -2.19 2.00
CA ILE A 128 3.80 -1.65 0.63
C ILE A 128 2.50 -0.90 0.34
N GLY A 129 2.59 0.35 -0.10
CA GLY A 129 1.36 1.08 -0.46
C GLY A 129 1.59 2.48 -1.00
N ASP A 130 0.58 3.33 -0.84
CA ASP A 130 0.61 4.76 -1.15
C ASP A 130 -0.07 5.56 -0.02
N HIS A 131 -0.03 6.90 -0.13
CA HIS A 131 -0.72 7.84 0.75
C HIS A 131 -0.61 7.50 2.26
N GLY A 132 -1.76 7.34 2.92
CA GLY A 132 -1.88 7.06 4.35
C GLY A 132 -1.43 5.66 4.76
N TRP A 133 -1.38 4.68 3.84
CA TRP A 133 -0.90 3.33 4.16
C TRP A 133 0.59 3.36 4.51
N VAL A 134 1.38 4.05 3.69
CA VAL A 134 2.83 4.14 3.86
C VAL A 134 3.17 5.01 5.07
N CYS A 135 2.58 6.21 5.14
CA CYS A 135 2.86 7.15 6.23
C CYS A 135 2.40 6.59 7.59
N GLY A 136 1.21 5.98 7.63
CA GLY A 136 0.68 5.42 8.86
C GLY A 136 1.49 4.23 9.38
N ALA A 137 1.97 3.35 8.49
CA ALA A 137 2.85 2.25 8.86
C ALA A 137 4.23 2.74 9.33
N GLY A 138 4.84 3.66 8.59
CA GLY A 138 6.14 4.23 8.94
C GLY A 138 6.14 4.93 10.30
N GLN A 139 5.10 5.69 10.61
CA GLN A 139 4.92 6.32 11.94
C GLN A 139 4.76 5.31 13.08
N LEU A 140 4.30 4.09 12.79
CA LEU A 140 4.20 3.01 13.76
C LEU A 140 5.51 2.18 13.87
N GLY A 141 6.55 2.54 13.12
CA GLY A 141 7.86 1.90 13.15
C GLY A 141 8.00 0.67 12.25
N PHE A 142 7.04 0.43 11.34
CA PHE A 142 7.15 -0.62 10.34
C PHE A 142 8.00 -0.14 9.15
N GLU A 143 8.81 -1.03 8.58
CA GLU A 143 9.44 -0.74 7.30
C GLU A 143 8.34 -0.55 6.24
N ALA A 144 8.29 0.65 5.64
CA ALA A 144 7.25 1.04 4.71
C ALA A 144 7.85 1.61 3.43
N ILE A 145 7.35 1.16 2.28
CA ILE A 145 7.74 1.66 0.95
C ILE A 145 6.50 1.96 0.11
N GLY A 146 6.61 2.91 -0.80
CA GLY A 146 5.43 3.27 -1.58
C GLY A 146 5.60 4.25 -2.72
N LEU A 147 4.53 4.36 -3.50
CA LEU A 147 4.36 5.38 -4.53
C LEU A 147 3.82 6.68 -3.90
N ALA A 148 4.19 7.82 -4.46
CA ALA A 148 3.69 9.12 -4.03
C ALA A 148 3.64 10.12 -5.19
N ASP A 149 2.51 10.80 -5.32
CA ASP A 149 2.36 11.97 -6.19
C ASP A 149 2.78 13.24 -5.42
N THR A 150 3.04 14.30 -6.17
CA THR A 150 3.43 15.62 -5.71
C THR A 150 2.43 16.29 -4.75
N ASP A 151 1.17 15.86 -4.75
CA ASP A 151 0.15 16.28 -3.78
C ASP A 151 0.10 15.40 -2.51
N ASP A 152 1.01 14.41 -2.39
CA ASP A 152 1.28 13.61 -1.19
C ASP A 152 2.63 13.94 -0.52
N PRO A 153 2.85 15.18 -0.06
CA PRO A 153 4.14 15.58 0.51
C PRO A 153 4.53 14.74 1.74
N ALA A 154 3.55 14.18 2.47
CA ALA A 154 3.78 13.41 3.68
C ALA A 154 4.66 12.17 3.46
N VAL A 155 4.55 11.51 2.29
CA VAL A 155 5.35 10.31 2.00
C VAL A 155 6.83 10.68 1.81
N PHE A 156 7.09 11.78 1.10
CA PHE A 156 8.45 12.28 0.90
C PHE A 156 9.08 12.83 2.18
N VAL A 157 8.29 13.55 3.00
CA VAL A 157 8.73 13.99 4.33
C VAL A 157 9.05 12.78 5.21
N GLY A 158 8.19 11.76 5.21
CA GLY A 158 8.43 10.51 5.91
C GLY A 158 9.73 9.83 5.50
N GLN A 159 10.08 9.88 4.21
CA GLN A 159 11.37 9.37 3.74
C GLN A 159 12.55 10.22 4.24
N ALA A 160 12.44 11.55 4.17
CA ALA A 160 13.47 12.46 4.66
C ALA A 160 13.71 12.33 6.18
N GLU A 161 12.67 11.98 6.94
CA GLU A 161 12.74 11.75 8.39
C GLU A 161 13.09 10.29 8.76
N GLY A 162 13.22 9.39 7.77
CA GLY A 162 13.55 7.98 7.97
C GLY A 162 12.39 7.10 8.45
N ALA A 163 11.16 7.63 8.52
CA ALA A 163 9.96 6.86 8.83
C ALA A 163 9.47 6.01 7.63
N VAL A 164 9.78 6.44 6.40
CA VAL A 164 9.48 5.71 5.16
C VAL A 164 10.81 5.30 4.52
N ALA A 165 10.96 4.03 4.18
CA ALA A 165 12.23 3.52 3.64
C ALA A 165 12.43 3.92 2.17
N VAL A 166 11.37 3.93 1.37
CA VAL A 166 11.40 4.31 -0.06
C VAL A 166 10.10 5.01 -0.44
N ALA A 167 10.22 6.21 -1.02
CA ALA A 167 9.16 6.97 -1.65
C ALA A 167 9.47 7.11 -3.14
N VAL A 168 8.64 6.50 -4.00
CA VAL A 168 8.78 6.57 -5.45
C VAL A 168 7.95 7.75 -5.98
N PRO A 169 8.59 8.83 -6.47
CA PRO A 169 7.84 9.95 -7.02
C PRO A 169 7.25 9.56 -8.39
N LEU A 170 5.93 9.62 -8.54
CA LEU A 170 5.23 9.43 -9.82
C LEU A 170 3.83 10.03 -9.79
N ASP A 171 3.24 10.27 -10.96
CA ASP A 171 1.86 10.72 -11.09
C ASP A 171 0.94 9.52 -10.86
N ASP A 172 0.10 9.59 -9.82
CA ASP A 172 -0.77 8.49 -9.44
C ASP A 172 -2.21 8.64 -9.99
N GLY A 173 -2.48 9.74 -10.70
CA GLY A 173 -3.76 10.07 -11.33
C GLY A 173 -3.91 9.59 -12.78
N VAL A 174 -2.85 9.04 -13.39
CA VAL A 174 -2.89 8.58 -14.79
C VAL A 174 -3.69 7.27 -14.98
N CYS A 175 -3.98 6.93 -16.24
CA CYS A 175 -4.71 5.70 -16.59
C CYS A 175 -4.04 4.45 -15.97
N PRO A 176 -4.81 3.51 -15.36
CA PRO A 176 -4.26 2.34 -14.68
C PRO A 176 -3.30 1.49 -15.53
N ASP A 177 -3.52 1.43 -16.85
CA ASP A 177 -2.68 0.67 -17.77
C ASP A 177 -1.23 1.19 -17.83
N HIS A 178 -1.00 2.45 -17.47
CA HIS A 178 0.34 3.04 -17.41
C HIS A 178 1.18 2.51 -16.25
N TYR A 179 0.59 1.90 -15.22
CA TYR A 179 1.34 1.29 -14.12
C TYR A 179 1.81 -0.14 -14.41
N LEU A 180 1.32 -0.77 -15.48
CA LEU A 180 1.73 -2.13 -15.84
C LEU A 180 3.24 -2.24 -16.15
N PRO A 181 3.85 -1.33 -16.94
CA PRO A 181 5.29 -1.32 -17.13
C PRO A 181 6.08 -1.16 -15.82
N LEU A 182 5.58 -0.35 -14.87
CA LEU A 182 6.24 -0.14 -13.58
C LEU A 182 6.21 -1.40 -12.72
N ALA A 183 5.06 -2.09 -12.65
CA ALA A 183 4.96 -3.36 -11.93
C ALA A 183 5.94 -4.41 -12.52
N ARG A 184 6.01 -4.50 -13.85
CA ARG A 184 6.97 -5.39 -14.53
C ARG A 184 8.42 -5.00 -14.24
N TYR A 185 8.73 -3.70 -14.27
CA TYR A 185 10.06 -3.20 -13.96
C TYR A 185 10.50 -3.65 -12.57
N VAL A 186 9.68 -3.36 -11.54
CA VAL A 186 9.97 -3.74 -10.15
C VAL A 186 10.14 -5.26 -10.02
N LEU A 187 9.21 -6.05 -10.57
CA LEU A 187 9.26 -7.51 -10.46
C LEU A 187 10.49 -8.11 -11.18
N ASN A 188 10.85 -7.59 -12.35
CA ASN A 188 12.06 -8.02 -13.05
C ASN A 188 13.31 -7.70 -12.22
N ARG A 189 13.40 -6.49 -11.65
CA ARG A 189 14.54 -6.07 -10.82
C ARG A 189 14.63 -6.83 -9.51
N ALA A 190 13.48 -7.26 -8.97
CA ALA A 190 13.41 -8.10 -7.78
C ALA A 190 13.63 -9.60 -8.06
N CYS A 191 13.88 -10.00 -9.31
CA CYS A 191 13.97 -11.41 -9.75
C CYS A 191 12.69 -12.22 -9.46
N LEU A 192 11.53 -11.57 -9.51
CA LEU A 192 10.20 -12.17 -9.28
C LEU A 192 9.35 -12.28 -10.55
N SER A 193 9.94 -11.99 -11.71
CA SER A 193 9.29 -12.17 -13.02
C SER A 193 9.23 -13.65 -13.39
N GLN A 194 8.02 -14.16 -13.59
CA GLN A 194 7.76 -15.48 -14.18
C GLN A 194 8.02 -15.47 -15.70
#